data_AF-A0A267FE79-F1
#
_entry.id   AF-A0A267FE79-F1
#
_cell.length_a   1.000
_cell.length_b   1.000
_cell.length_c   1.000
_cell.angle_alpha   90.00
_cell.angle_beta   90.00
_cell.angle_gamma   90.00
#
_symmetry.space_group_name_H-M   'P 1'
#
loop_
_entity.id
_entity.type
_entity.pdbx_description
1 polymer ?
#
loop_
_entity_poly.entity_id
_entity_poly.type
_entity_poly.pdbx_seq_one_letter_code
_entity_poly.pdbx_strand_id
1 'polypeptide(L)'
;MVNPISFDVKMDDPAHIYLIVTVDDYDPSGKNKPMDIFAHMLAPSQTAQYANLVSPSTKHRLAINYRFICKTNFYGSLCNKNCVEMNDDTNGHYSCSKDGEKVCLDGWTNVESDCKVPSWCVWC
;
A
#
# COMPACT_ATOMS: atom_id res chain seq x y z
N MET A 1 -7.69 15.34 -15.99
CA MET A 1 -7.64 14.52 -14.76
C MET A 1 -8.07 13.10 -15.09
N VAL A 2 -7.47 12.10 -14.46
CA VAL A 2 -7.87 10.68 -14.61
C VAL A 2 -8.72 10.26 -13.42
N ASN A 3 -9.70 9.39 -13.67
CA ASN A 3 -10.53 8.79 -12.63
C ASN A 3 -10.58 7.27 -12.87
N PRO A 4 -10.01 6.43 -12.00
CA PRO A 4 -9.50 6.76 -10.66
C PRO A 4 -8.18 7.55 -10.66
N ILE A 5 -7.98 8.34 -9.60
CA ILE A 5 -6.68 8.94 -9.27
C ILE A 5 -5.86 7.87 -8.54
N SER A 6 -4.58 7.74 -8.87
CA SER A 6 -3.68 6.79 -8.23
C SER A 6 -2.34 7.45 -7.96
N PHE A 7 -1.81 7.21 -6.76
CA PHE A 7 -0.51 7.70 -6.31
C PHE A 7 0.06 6.72 -5.30
N ASP A 8 1.38 6.71 -5.20
CA ASP A 8 2.08 5.81 -4.29
C ASP A 8 2.19 6.42 -2.90
N VAL A 9 1.96 5.57 -1.89
CA VAL A 9 2.08 5.95 -0.48
C VAL A 9 2.94 4.90 0.21
N LYS A 10 3.88 5.36 1.04
CA LYS A 10 4.61 4.48 1.96
C LYS A 10 3.79 4.37 3.24
N MET A 11 3.38 3.15 3.60
CA MET A 11 2.66 2.89 4.84
C MET A 11 3.64 2.54 5.95
N ASP A 12 3.54 3.25 7.07
CA ASP A 12 4.21 2.92 8.33
C ASP A 12 3.20 2.25 9.29
N ASP A 13 3.66 1.70 10.42
CA ASP A 13 2.81 1.07 11.44
C ASP A 13 2.88 1.89 12.76
N PRO A 14 1.77 2.46 13.28
CA PRO A 14 0.40 2.39 12.77
C PRO A 14 0.16 3.24 11.51
N ALA A 15 -0.58 2.69 10.55
CA ALA A 15 -0.87 3.37 9.29
C ALA A 15 -2.00 4.39 9.42
N HIS A 16 -1.72 5.64 9.04
CA HIS A 16 -2.71 6.70 8.93
C HIS A 16 -2.71 7.29 7.52
N ILE A 17 -3.87 7.27 6.85
CA ILE A 17 -4.05 7.94 5.56
C ILE A 17 -4.89 9.19 5.79
N TYR A 18 -4.28 10.35 5.60
CA TYR A 18 -4.98 11.64 5.65
C TYR A 18 -5.39 12.06 4.24
N LEU A 19 -6.69 12.04 3.96
CA LEU A 19 -7.27 12.54 2.74
C LEU A 19 -7.64 14.01 2.90
N ILE A 20 -7.11 14.87 2.03
CA ILE A 20 -7.55 16.25 1.87
C ILE A 20 -7.97 16.43 0.42
N VAL A 21 -9.23 16.84 0.20
CA VAL A 21 -9.76 17.16 -1.13
C VAL A 21 -10.21 18.61 -1.13
N THR A 22 -9.52 19.42 -1.91
CA THR A 22 -9.89 20.80 -2.20
C THR A 22 -10.75 20.82 -3.47
N VAL A 23 -11.87 21.53 -3.41
CA VAL A 23 -12.79 21.68 -4.54
C VAL A 23 -12.77 23.14 -4.96
N ASP A 24 -12.42 23.38 -6.21
CA ASP A 24 -12.38 24.71 -6.81
C ASP A 24 -13.34 24.78 -8.00
N ASP A 25 -13.99 25.92 -8.16
CA ASP A 25 -14.71 26.30 -9.37
C ASP A 25 -13.69 26.69 -10.45
N TYR A 26 -13.63 25.91 -11.53
CA TYR A 26 -12.64 26.11 -12.59
C TYR A 26 -13.03 27.28 -13.49
N ASP A 27 -12.12 28.25 -13.62
CA ASP A 27 -12.30 29.42 -14.48
C ASP A 27 -11.22 29.43 -15.59
N PRO A 28 -11.58 29.41 -16.88
CA PRO A 28 -10.64 29.50 -18.00
C PRO A 28 -9.73 30.73 -17.97
N SER A 29 -10.16 31.80 -17.28
CA SER A 29 -9.40 33.03 -17.05
C SER A 29 -8.24 32.87 -16.07
N GLY A 30 -8.10 31.68 -15.46
CA GLY A 30 -7.09 31.37 -14.44
C GLY A 30 -7.45 31.85 -13.02
N LYS A 31 -8.71 32.24 -12.78
CA LYS A 31 -9.20 32.75 -11.49
C LYS A 31 -10.08 31.73 -10.78
N ASN A 32 -9.57 30.51 -10.58
CA ASN A 32 -10.30 29.46 -9.88
C ASN A 32 -10.70 29.94 -8.47
N LYS A 33 -11.93 29.63 -8.07
CA LYS A 33 -12.47 30.04 -6.78
C LYS A 33 -12.64 28.84 -5.86
N PRO A 34 -12.23 28.92 -4.58
CA PRO A 34 -12.43 27.83 -3.65
C PRO A 34 -13.92 27.63 -3.38
N MET A 35 -14.38 26.39 -3.51
CA MET A 35 -15.75 25.97 -3.20
C MET A 35 -15.83 25.25 -1.86
N ASP A 36 -14.92 24.31 -1.60
CA ASP A 36 -14.93 23.52 -0.37
C ASP A 36 -13.61 22.81 -0.08
N ILE A 37 -13.48 22.32 1.16
CA ILE A 37 -12.37 21.48 1.60
C ILE A 37 -12.94 20.32 2.42
N PHE A 38 -12.66 19.10 1.99
CA PHE A 38 -12.96 17.88 2.74
C PHE A 38 -11.67 17.32 3.33
N ALA A 39 -11.65 17.10 4.65
CA ALA A 39 -10.54 16.45 5.35
C ALA A 39 -11.06 15.22 6.10
N HIS A 40 -10.43 14.06 5.88
CA HIS A 40 -10.86 12.80 6.49
C HIS A 40 -9.70 11.83 6.66
N MET A 41 -9.73 11.04 7.73
CA MET A 41 -8.79 9.93 7.91
C MET A 41 -9.40 8.66 7.31
N LEU A 42 -8.70 8.04 6.36
CA LEU A 42 -9.13 6.79 5.74
C LEU A 42 -8.44 5.60 6.40
N ALA A 43 -9.20 4.55 6.69
CA ALA A 43 -8.63 3.26 7.07
C ALA A 43 -8.03 2.58 5.81
N PRO A 44 -6.77 2.13 5.85
CA PRO A 44 -6.18 1.36 4.75
C PRO A 44 -6.91 0.04 4.58
N SER A 45 -7.30 -0.28 3.34
CA SER A 45 -7.96 -1.55 3.01
C SER A 45 -7.66 -1.95 1.58
N GLN A 46 -7.33 -3.23 1.38
CA GLN A 46 -7.11 -3.79 0.04
C GLN A 46 -8.41 -4.09 -0.71
N THR A 47 -9.54 -4.12 0.00
CA THR A 47 -10.87 -4.21 -0.60
C THR A 47 -11.42 -2.81 -0.87
N ALA A 48 -12.34 -2.71 -1.83
CA ALA A 48 -13.01 -1.44 -2.11
C ALA A 48 -13.77 -0.94 -0.87
N GLN A 49 -13.49 0.31 -0.50
CA GLN A 49 -14.14 1.04 0.58
C GLN A 49 -14.87 2.25 0.03
N TYR A 50 -15.92 2.68 0.73
CA TYR A 50 -16.73 3.82 0.35
C TYR A 50 -16.69 4.88 1.45
N ALA A 51 -16.36 6.12 1.10
CA ALA A 51 -16.43 7.26 1.99
C ALA A 51 -17.37 8.32 1.42
N ASN A 52 -18.13 8.93 2.31
CA ASN A 52 -19.17 9.87 1.97
C ASN A 52 -19.17 11.01 2.99
N LEU A 53 -18.63 12.13 2.56
CA LEU A 53 -18.31 13.29 3.38
C LEU A 53 -19.30 14.40 3.07
N VAL A 54 -19.87 15.00 4.10
CA VAL A 54 -20.78 16.13 3.97
C VAL A 54 -20.15 17.32 4.69
N SER A 55 -19.95 18.42 3.97
CA SER A 55 -19.39 19.64 4.53
C SER A 55 -20.42 20.29 5.47
N PRO A 56 -20.08 20.53 6.75
CA PRO A 56 -21.03 21.14 7.68
C PRO A 56 -21.43 22.56 7.30
N SER A 57 -20.51 23.32 6.69
CA SER A 57 -20.66 24.73 6.36
C SER A 57 -21.45 24.96 5.06
N THR A 58 -21.08 24.27 3.98
CA THR A 58 -21.65 24.48 2.64
C THR A 58 -22.78 23.50 2.30
N LYS A 59 -22.90 22.40 3.06
CA LYS A 59 -23.73 21.23 2.73
C LYS A 59 -23.36 20.50 1.44
N HIS A 60 -22.19 20.78 0.86
CA HIS A 60 -21.68 19.99 -0.25
C HIS A 60 -21.37 18.56 0.20
N ARG A 61 -21.38 17.64 -0.78
CA ARG A 61 -21.15 16.21 -0.56
C ARG A 61 -20.04 15.70 -1.46
N LEU A 62 -19.08 15.00 -0.87
CA LEU A 62 -18.03 14.26 -1.57
C LEU A 62 -18.21 12.77 -1.32
N ALA A 63 -18.45 12.00 -2.37
CA ALA A 63 -18.53 10.55 -2.33
C ALA A 63 -17.38 9.93 -3.12
N ILE A 64 -16.62 9.04 -2.50
CA ILE A 64 -15.46 8.39 -3.11
C ILE A 64 -15.48 6.88 -2.86
N ASN A 65 -15.05 6.12 -3.87
CA ASN A 65 -14.63 4.74 -3.73
C ASN A 65 -13.11 4.71 -3.72
N TYR A 66 -12.51 4.01 -2.77
CA TYR A 66 -11.06 3.92 -2.65
C TYR A 66 -10.63 2.49 -2.28
N ARG A 67 -9.39 2.14 -2.62
CA ARG A 67 -8.73 0.92 -2.17
C ARG A 67 -7.23 1.15 -2.16
N PHE A 68 -6.52 0.44 -1.31
CA PHE A 68 -5.07 0.39 -1.27
C PHE A 68 -4.60 -0.89 -1.98
N ILE A 69 -3.53 -0.81 -2.76
CA ILE A 69 -3.03 -1.97 -3.51
C ILE A 69 -1.53 -2.05 -3.22
N CYS A 70 -1.07 -3.25 -2.87
CA CYS A 70 0.36 -3.45 -2.68
C CYS A 70 1.09 -3.31 -4.02
N LYS A 71 2.23 -2.64 -3.97
CA LYS A 71 3.18 -2.72 -5.07
C LYS A 71 3.75 -4.13 -5.19
N THR A 72 4.31 -4.44 -6.35
CA THR A 72 5.08 -5.66 -6.57
C THR A 72 6.10 -5.86 -5.45
N ASN A 73 6.19 -7.08 -4.91
CA ASN A 73 7.08 -7.48 -3.81
C ASN A 73 6.75 -6.89 -2.43
N PHE A 74 5.65 -6.14 -2.29
CA PHE A 74 5.15 -5.70 -0.99
C PHE A 74 3.92 -6.50 -0.58
N TYR A 75 3.87 -6.88 0.69
CA TYR A 75 2.88 -7.80 1.25
C TYR A 75 2.39 -7.34 2.63
N GLY A 76 1.47 -8.11 3.19
CA GLY A 76 0.79 -7.82 4.45
C GLY A 76 -0.38 -6.86 4.26
N SER A 77 -1.19 -6.69 5.30
CA SER A 77 -2.39 -5.85 5.26
C SER A 77 -2.09 -4.39 4.89
N LEU A 78 -0.92 -3.88 5.31
CA LEU A 78 -0.45 -2.52 5.09
C LEU A 78 0.55 -2.37 3.94
N CYS A 79 0.86 -3.44 3.19
CA CYS A 79 1.85 -3.42 2.11
C CYS A 79 3.21 -2.80 2.51
N ASN A 80 3.59 -2.94 3.77
CA ASN A 80 4.83 -2.39 4.34
C ASN A 80 5.92 -3.47 4.47
N LYS A 81 5.60 -4.72 4.15
CA LYS A 81 6.55 -5.83 4.18
C LYS A 81 7.10 -6.13 2.81
N ASN A 82 8.38 -5.85 2.59
CA ASN A 82 9.07 -6.17 1.34
C ASN A 82 9.61 -7.61 1.35
N CYS A 83 9.31 -8.37 0.30
CA CYS A 83 9.89 -9.69 0.04
C CYS A 83 10.11 -9.86 -1.46
N VAL A 84 11.36 -10.03 -1.87
CA VAL A 84 11.73 -10.30 -3.26
C VAL A 84 12.25 -11.72 -3.30
N GLU A 85 11.64 -12.58 -4.11
CA GLU A 85 12.04 -13.98 -4.23
C GLU A 85 13.47 -14.09 -4.78
N MET A 86 14.24 -15.04 -4.26
CA MET A 86 15.63 -15.28 -4.63
C MET A 86 15.87 -16.77 -4.84
N ASN A 87 16.72 -17.10 -5.80
CA ASN A 87 17.16 -18.48 -6.01
C ASN A 87 18.59 -18.50 -6.56
N ASP A 88 19.51 -17.97 -5.76
CA ASP A 88 20.94 -17.96 -6.07
C ASP A 88 21.78 -18.02 -4.79
N ASP A 89 22.99 -18.57 -4.89
CA ASP A 89 23.86 -18.83 -3.73
C ASP A 89 24.30 -17.53 -3.00
N THR A 90 24.18 -16.36 -3.64
CA THR A 90 24.60 -15.08 -3.08
C THR A 90 23.49 -14.42 -2.26
N ASN A 91 22.26 -14.42 -2.77
CA ASN A 91 21.12 -13.73 -2.19
C ASN A 91 20.19 -14.66 -1.41
N GLY A 92 20.20 -15.96 -1.70
CA GLY A 92 19.39 -16.96 -1.00
C GLY A 92 18.46 -17.77 -1.90
N HIS A 93 17.79 -18.75 -1.29
CA HIS A 93 16.90 -19.69 -1.98
C HIS A 93 15.53 -19.74 -1.29
N TYR A 94 14.67 -18.77 -1.59
CA TYR A 94 13.36 -18.64 -0.99
C TYR A 94 12.32 -18.01 -1.92
N SER A 95 11.07 -18.41 -1.73
CA SER A 95 9.89 -17.73 -2.25
C SER A 95 9.24 -16.85 -1.19
N CYS A 96 8.27 -16.02 -1.59
CA CYS A 96 7.52 -15.16 -0.68
C CYS A 96 6.11 -15.73 -0.46
N SER A 97 5.71 -15.88 0.80
CA SER A 97 4.34 -16.24 1.14
C SER A 97 3.36 -15.11 0.78
N LYS A 98 2.06 -15.38 0.79
CA LYS A 98 1.00 -14.37 0.62
C LYS A 98 1.10 -13.20 1.62
N ASP A 99 1.70 -13.46 2.79
CA ASP A 99 1.89 -12.48 3.86
C ASP A 99 3.30 -11.85 3.81
N GLY A 100 4.09 -12.19 2.80
CA GLY A 100 5.46 -11.72 2.58
C GLY A 100 6.50 -12.34 3.48
N GLU A 101 6.20 -13.47 4.12
CA GLU A 101 7.24 -14.28 4.81
C GLU A 101 8.11 -14.99 3.79
N LYS A 102 9.42 -15.08 4.07
CA LYS A 102 10.31 -15.91 3.26
C LYS A 102 10.02 -17.39 3.54
N VAL A 103 9.95 -18.19 2.48
CA VAL A 103 9.76 -19.64 2.54
C VAL A 103 10.91 -20.29 1.79
N CYS A 104 11.76 -21.04 2.49
CA CYS A 104 12.90 -21.69 1.84
C CYS A 104 12.44 -22.66 0.75
N LEU A 105 13.16 -22.67 -0.37
CA LEU A 105 12.96 -23.64 -1.44
C LEU A 105 13.42 -25.04 -0.99
N ASP A 106 12.92 -26.07 -1.65
CA ASP A 106 13.29 -27.47 -1.35
C ASP A 106 14.81 -27.66 -1.40
N GLY A 107 15.36 -28.29 -0.36
CA GLY A 107 16.80 -28.49 -0.22
C GLY A 107 17.54 -27.37 0.53
N TRP A 108 16.85 -26.30 0.93
CA TRP A 108 17.41 -25.17 1.67
C TRP A 108 16.70 -24.95 3.00
N THR A 109 17.39 -24.35 3.97
CA THR A 109 16.89 -24.10 5.32
C THR A 109 17.49 -22.82 5.90
N ASN A 110 17.00 -22.44 7.09
CA ASN A 110 17.39 -21.26 7.85
C ASN A 110 16.98 -19.95 7.16
N VAL A 111 15.76 -19.48 7.48
CA VAL A 111 15.20 -18.23 6.96
C VAL A 111 16.00 -17.00 7.43
N GLU A 112 16.62 -17.06 8.61
CA GLU A 112 17.43 -15.98 9.16
C GLU A 112 18.72 -15.75 8.35
N SER A 113 19.20 -16.79 7.66
CA SER A 113 20.33 -16.72 6.74
C SER A 113 19.92 -16.65 5.26
N ASP A 114 18.71 -16.15 4.98
CA ASP A 114 18.13 -16.06 3.63
C ASP A 114 18.05 -17.42 2.92
N CYS A 115 17.86 -18.51 3.68
CA CYS A 115 17.81 -19.86 3.15
C CYS A 115 19.08 -20.27 2.39
N LYS A 116 20.26 -19.83 2.86
CA LYS A 116 21.57 -20.16 2.25
C LYS A 116 22.20 -21.44 2.79
N VAL A 117 21.57 -22.10 3.76
CA VAL A 117 22.08 -23.34 4.34
C VAL A 117 21.39 -24.52 3.65
N PRO A 118 22.14 -25.47 3.05
CA PRO A 118 21.53 -26.68 2.52
C PRO A 118 20.87 -27.48 3.64
N SER A 119 19.68 -28.04 3.39
CA SER A 119 18.87 -28.73 4.41
C SER A 119 19.53 -29.97 5.00
N TRP A 120 20.52 -30.55 4.32
CA TRP A 120 21.34 -31.66 4.82
C TRP A 120 22.52 -31.20 5.69
N CYS A 121 22.79 -29.90 5.78
CA CYS A 121 23.97 -29.29 6.41
C CYS A 121 23.59 -28.48 7.67
N VAL A 122 22.75 -29.05 8.55
CA VAL A 122 22.27 -28.39 9.78
C VAL A 122 23.30 -28.43 10.93
N TRP A 123 24.34 -29.26 10.79
CA TRP A 123 25.44 -29.42 11.75
C TRP A 123 26.81 -29.07 11.16
N CYS A 124 26.78 -28.32 10.07
CA CYS A 124 27.89 -27.55 9.56
C CYS A 124 27.83 -26.17 10.25
#